data_AF-A0A2V5NS19-F1
#
_entry.id   AF-A0A2V5NS19-F1
#
_cell.length_a   1.000
_cell.length_b   1.000
_cell.length_c   1.000
_cell.angle_alpha   90.00
_cell.angle_beta   90.00
_cell.angle_gamma   90.00
#
_symmetry.space_group_name_H-M   'P 1'
#
loop_
_entity.id
_entity.type
_entity.pdbx_description
1 polymer ?
#
loop_
_entity_poly.entity_id
_entity_poly.type
_entity_poly.pdbx_seq_one_letter_code
_entity_poly.pdbx_strand_id
1 'polypeptide(L)'
;MSKLGQVVESVENYNKFVLDQVKRARTDQKFGRELMGRWNDVKAKIPVSRTPTGLPLPRLALPEIDEPGEIARYIFGEGLPGEFP
;
A
#
# COMPACT_ATOMS: atom_id res chain seq x y z
N MET A 1 16.01 16.53 -24.60
CA MET A 1 14.88 15.85 -23.95
C MET A 1 13.81 16.87 -23.61
N SER A 2 12.55 16.64 -23.98
CA SER A 2 11.47 17.54 -23.57
C SER A 2 11.14 17.32 -22.08
N LYS A 3 10.58 18.34 -21.42
CA LYS A 3 10.09 18.20 -20.04
C LYS A 3 9.05 17.08 -19.91
N LEU A 4 8.23 16.87 -20.95
CA LEU A 4 7.28 15.75 -21.00
C LEU A 4 7.97 14.39 -21.05
N GLY A 5 9.08 14.26 -21.79
CA GLY A 5 9.85 13.02 -21.85
C GLY A 5 10.40 12.60 -20.48
N GLN A 6 10.87 13.57 -19.69
CA GLN A 6 11.35 13.31 -18.33
C GLN A 6 10.24 12.83 -17.38
N VAL A 7 9.03 13.39 -17.53
CA VAL A 7 7.86 12.95 -16.75
C VAL A 7 7.48 11.51 -17.09
N VAL A 8 7.43 11.16 -18.38
CA VAL A 8 7.13 9.78 -18.82
C VAL A 8 8.14 8.79 -18.25
N GLU A 9 9.43 9.09 -18.38
CA GLU A 9 10.50 8.23 -17.85
C GLU A 9 10.40 8.06 -16.32
N SER A 10 10.04 9.13 -15.60
CA SER A 10 9.86 9.09 -14.14
C SER A 10 8.71 8.18 -13.74
N VAL A 11 7.58 8.24 -14.46
CA VAL A 11 6.42 7.37 -14.24
C VAL A 11 6.76 5.91 -14.56
N GLU A 12 7.49 5.63 -15.64
CA GLU A 12 7.92 4.27 -15.97
C GLU A 12 8.85 3.68 -14.91
N ASN A 13 9.79 4.48 -14.41
CA ASN A 13 10.71 4.07 -13.35
C ASN A 13 9.98 3.77 -12.05
N TYR A 14 9.01 4.61 -11.67
CA TYR A 14 8.14 4.37 -10.52
C TYR A 14 7.36 3.06 -10.67
N ASN A 15 6.72 2.83 -11.82
CA ASN A 15 5.96 1.60 -12.07
C ASN A 15 6.85 0.34 -11.97
N LYS A 16 8.09 0.40 -12.51
CA LYS A 16 9.07 -0.70 -12.36
C LYS A 16 9.44 -0.93 -10.90
N PHE A 17 9.68 0.14 -10.15
CA PHE A 17 9.98 0.06 -8.71
C PHE A 17 8.86 -0.67 -7.94
N VAL A 18 7.60 -0.32 -8.18
CA VAL A 18 6.45 -0.99 -7.54
C VAL A 18 6.45 -2.49 -7.87
N LEU A 19 6.65 -2.85 -9.14
CA LEU A 19 6.71 -4.26 -9.57
C LEU A 19 7.85 -5.03 -8.90
N ASP A 20 9.01 -4.39 -8.74
CA ASP A 20 10.17 -4.99 -8.06
C ASP A 20 9.89 -5.20 -6.57
N GLN A 21 9.22 -4.26 -5.89
CA GLN A 21 8.81 -4.44 -4.49
C GLN A 21 7.78 -5.57 -4.35
N VAL A 22 6.81 -5.68 -5.26
CA VAL A 22 5.83 -6.78 -5.28
C VAL A 22 6.54 -8.12 -5.43
N LYS A 23 7.47 -8.23 -6.38
CA LYS A 23 8.26 -9.44 -6.59
C LYS A 23 9.06 -9.78 -5.32
N ARG A 24 9.72 -8.78 -4.73
CA ARG A 24 10.51 -8.95 -3.51
C ARG A 24 9.63 -9.42 -2.34
N ALA A 25 8.45 -8.85 -2.14
CA ALA A 25 7.52 -9.25 -1.08
C ALA A 25 7.11 -10.72 -1.17
N ARG A 26 7.05 -11.27 -2.39
CA ARG A 26 6.74 -12.69 -2.64
C ARG A 26 7.93 -13.62 -2.43
N THR A 27 9.14 -13.17 -2.77
CA THR A 27 10.34 -14.03 -2.76
C THR A 27 11.13 -13.94 -1.45
N ASP A 28 11.18 -12.77 -0.83
CA ASP A 28 11.90 -12.51 0.42
C ASP A 28 10.92 -12.61 1.60
N GLN A 29 10.99 -13.74 2.32
CA GLN A 29 10.10 -14.02 3.45
C GLN A 29 10.25 -13.04 4.61
N LYS A 30 11.42 -12.42 4.79
CA LYS A 30 11.63 -11.46 5.89
C LYS A 30 10.91 -10.16 5.52
N PHE A 31 11.15 -9.67 4.31
CA PHE A 31 10.49 -8.47 3.79
C PHE A 31 8.96 -8.63 3.73
N GLY A 32 8.46 -9.77 3.25
CA GLY A 32 7.03 -10.05 3.24
C GLY A 32 6.41 -10.07 4.64
N ARG A 33 7.11 -10.63 5.64
CA ARG A 33 6.66 -10.61 7.04
C ARG A 33 6.65 -9.21 7.64
N GLU A 34 7.67 -8.39 7.36
CA GLU A 34 7.72 -7.00 7.79
C GLU A 34 6.56 -6.18 7.21
N LEU A 35 6.25 -6.37 5.93
CA LEU A 35 5.11 -5.73 5.26
C LEU A 35 3.77 -6.15 5.86
N MET A 36 3.57 -7.45 6.10
CA MET A 36 2.35 -7.93 6.77
C MET A 36 2.23 -7.35 8.20
N GLY A 37 3.34 -7.26 8.93
CA GLY A 37 3.38 -6.62 10.25
C GLY A 37 2.92 -5.17 10.17
N ARG A 38 3.54 -4.38 9.29
CA ARG A 38 3.14 -2.98 9.05
C ARG A 38 1.67 -2.87 8.65
N TRP A 39 1.20 -3.73 7.77
CA TRP A 39 -0.20 -3.74 7.31
C TRP A 39 -1.18 -3.98 8.47
N ASN A 40 -0.87 -4.95 9.34
CA ASN A 40 -1.68 -5.24 10.51
C ASN A 40 -1.64 -4.11 11.55
N ASP A 41 -0.47 -3.50 11.76
CA ASP A 41 -0.32 -2.35 12.65
C ASP A 41 -1.15 -1.14 12.18
N VAL A 42 -1.18 -0.89 10.87
CA VAL A 42 -2.01 0.17 10.28
C VAL A 42 -3.48 -0.15 10.49
N LYS A 43 -3.94 -1.35 10.13
CA LYS A 43 -5.34 -1.78 10.34
C LYS A 43 -5.78 -1.61 11.80
N ALA A 44 -4.93 -2.01 12.75
CA ALA A 44 -5.22 -1.91 14.18
C ALA A 44 -5.35 -0.46 14.68
N LYS A 45 -4.66 0.50 14.05
CA LYS A 45 -4.69 1.92 14.42
C LYS A 45 -5.88 2.69 13.82
N ILE A 46 -6.62 2.11 12.87
CA ILE A 46 -7.75 2.78 12.23
C ILE A 46 -8.91 2.93 13.23
N PRO A 47 -9.31 4.17 13.56
CA PRO A 47 -10.41 4.37 14.50
C PRO A 47 -11.74 3.93 13.91
N VAL A 48 -12.61 3.35 14.73
CA VAL A 48 -13.96 2.93 14.36
C VAL A 48 -14.97 3.88 14.99
N SER A 49 -15.85 4.47 14.18
CA SER A 49 -17.00 5.25 14.64
C SER A 49 -18.29 4.42 14.55
N ARG A 50 -19.34 4.85 15.24
CA ARG A 50 -20.67 4.23 15.14
C ARG A 50 -21.62 5.16 14.42
N THR A 51 -22.38 4.64 13.47
CA THR A 51 -23.49 5.37 12.84
C THR A 51 -24.66 5.53 13.82
N PRO A 52 -25.63 6.41 13.53
CA PRO A 52 -26.88 6.50 14.29
C PRO A 52 -27.67 5.19 14.36
N THR A 53 -27.51 4.30 13.37
CA THR A 53 -28.11 2.94 13.36
C THR A 53 -27.30 1.92 14.18
N GLY A 54 -26.18 2.31 14.78
CA GLY A 54 -25.32 1.45 15.58
C GLY A 54 -24.27 0.66 14.79
N LEU A 55 -24.19 0.84 13.46
CA LEU A 55 -23.23 0.14 12.60
C LEU A 55 -21.80 0.67 12.88
N PRO A 56 -20.83 -0.19 13.22
CA PRO A 56 -19.43 0.22 13.30
C PRO A 56 -18.88 0.46 11.90
N LEU A 57 -18.26 1.63 11.68
CA LEU A 57 -17.59 1.98 10.44
C LEU A 57 -16.14 2.39 10.73
N PRO A 58 -15.15 1.77 10.06
CA PRO A 58 -13.77 2.22 10.16
C PRO A 58 -13.61 3.58 9.47
N ARG A 59 -12.76 4.45 10.01
CA ARG A 59 -12.46 5.76 9.41
C ARG A 59 -11.76 5.63 8.06
N LEU A 60 -11.01 4.55 7.86
CA LEU A 60 -10.37 4.20 6.60
C LEU A 60 -10.72 2.75 6.28
N ALA A 61 -11.37 2.55 5.13
CA ALA A 61 -11.65 1.21 4.64
C ALA A 61 -10.42 0.69 3.88
N LEU A 62 -9.60 -0.10 4.56
CA LEU A 62 -8.51 -0.84 3.90
C LEU A 62 -9.05 -2.13 3.26
N PRO A 63 -8.49 -2.56 2.12
CA PRO A 63 -8.86 -3.82 1.50
C PRO A 63 -8.48 -5.02 2.38
N GLU A 64 -9.30 -6.07 2.31
CA GLU A 64 -9.02 -7.35 2.99
C GLU A 64 -8.02 -8.19 2.18
N ILE A 65 -6.75 -7.83 2.30
CA ILE A 65 -5.63 -8.52 1.65
C ILE A 65 -4.71 -9.15 2.70
N ASP A 66 -4.29 -10.39 2.41
CA ASP A 66 -3.38 -11.20 3.22
C ASP A 66 -2.12 -11.64 2.44
N GLU A 67 -2.08 -11.42 1.13
CA GLU A 67 -0.92 -11.70 0.27
C GLU A 67 0.12 -10.57 0.35
N PRO A 68 1.39 -10.85 0.71
CA PRO A 68 2.42 -9.82 0.85
C PRO A 68 2.67 -8.98 -0.42
N GLY A 69 2.55 -9.57 -1.61
CA GLY A 69 2.70 -8.87 -2.87
C GLY A 69 1.60 -7.85 -3.13
N GLU A 70 0.33 -8.19 -2.91
CA GLU A 70 -0.78 -7.24 -3.01
C GLU A 70 -0.69 -6.14 -1.94
N ILE A 71 -0.24 -6.48 -0.72
CA ILE A 71 0.06 -5.47 0.31
C ILE A 71 1.16 -4.51 -0.17
N ALA A 72 2.24 -5.02 -0.77
CA ALA A 72 3.30 -4.20 -1.33
C ALA A 72 2.78 -3.31 -2.47
N ARG A 73 1.94 -3.85 -3.37
CA ARG A 73 1.35 -3.08 -4.47
C ARG A 73 0.53 -1.91 -3.95
N TYR A 74 -0.28 -2.12 -2.92
CA TYR A 74 -1.08 -1.06 -2.32
C TYR A 74 -0.19 0.01 -1.66
N ILE A 75 0.74 -0.42 -0.78
CA ILE A 75 1.60 0.51 -0.02
C ILE A 75 2.50 1.34 -0.93
N PHE A 76 3.15 0.72 -1.92
CA PHE A 76 4.12 1.40 -2.78
C PHE A 76 3.51 1.98 -4.05
N GLY A 77 2.30 1.58 -4.43
CA GLY A 77 1.62 2.06 -5.64
C GLY A 77 0.61 3.16 -5.36
N GLU A 78 -0.23 2.98 -4.34
CA GLU A 78 -1.29 3.92 -3.96
C GLU A 78 -0.90 4.76 -2.74
N GLY A 79 -0.17 4.16 -1.80
CA GLY A 79 0.19 4.80 -0.54
C GLY A 79 -0.96 4.81 0.47
N LEU A 80 -0.63 5.10 1.74
CA LEU A 80 -1.64 5.39 2.76
C LEU A 80 -1.98 6.88 2.74
N PRO A 81 -3.19 7.29 3.17
CA PRO A 81 -3.53 8.71 3.27
C PRO A 81 -2.49 9.49 4.11
N GLY A 82 -1.88 10.49 3.48
CA GLY A 82 -0.83 11.32 4.12
C GLY A 82 0.60 10.76 4.00
N GLU A 83 0.77 9.59 3.38
CA GLU A 83 2.07 9.04 3.02
C GLU A 83 2.28 9.16 1.51
N PHE A 84 3.47 9.59 1.10
CA PHE A 84 3.88 9.54 -0.31
C PHE A 84 4.25 8.10 -0.66
N PRO A 85 3.83 7.55 -1.81
CA PRO A 85 4.41 6.32 -2.31
C PRO A 85 5.76 6.55 -3.02
#